data_AF-A0AAX6HDP5-F1
#
_entry.id   AF-A0AAX6HDP5-F1
#
_cell.length_a   1.000
_cell.length_b   1.000
_cell.length_c   1.000
_cell.angle_alpha   90.00
_cell.angle_beta   90.00
_cell.angle_gamma   90.00
#
_symmetry.space_group_name_H-M   'P 1'
#
loop_
_entity.id
_entity.type
_entity.pdbx_description
1 polymer ?
#
loop_
_entity_poly.entity_id
_entity_poly.type
_entity_poly.pdbx_seq_one_letter_code
_entity_poly.pdbx_strand_id
1 'polypeptide(L)'
;MQLLLHPESDESAQLSQIETEKLLRHLVEVEMNKRTREGTYKGKKFNAICHFFGYQARGSLPSKFDCDYAYVLGHICYHILAAGLNGYMATVTNLKHPVNKWRCGATPITAMMTVKRYSRGPGATPTGKPALCILQQLT
;
A
#
# COMPACT_ATOMS: atom_id res chain seq x y z
N MET A 1 -8.58 -8.57 -23.05
CA MET A 1 -8.59 -8.09 -21.66
C MET A 1 -9.86 -7.31 -21.45
N GLN A 2 -10.81 -7.86 -20.68
CA GLN A 2 -12.02 -7.14 -20.29
C GLN A 2 -11.75 -6.45 -18.95
N LEU A 3 -11.70 -5.11 -18.96
CA LEU A 3 -11.17 -4.24 -17.90
C LEU A 3 -12.27 -3.65 -16.99
N LEU A 4 -13.52 -4.12 -17.07
CA LEU A 4 -14.64 -3.53 -16.33
C LEU A 4 -14.93 -4.34 -15.06
N LEU A 5 -14.17 -4.03 -14.01
CA LEU A 5 -14.46 -4.45 -12.64
C LEU A 5 -15.18 -3.33 -11.90
N HIS A 6 -16.11 -3.70 -11.01
CA HIS A 6 -16.86 -2.75 -10.22
C HIS A 6 -15.91 -2.03 -9.24
N PRO A 7 -16.01 -0.69 -9.10
CA PRO A 7 -15.19 0.05 -8.14
C PRO A 7 -15.41 -0.46 -6.72
N GLU A 8 -14.35 -0.46 -5.91
CA GLU A 8 -14.49 -0.58 -4.45
C GLU A 8 -15.33 0.58 -3.91
N SER A 9 -15.83 0.46 -2.68
CA SER A 9 -16.66 1.46 -2.00
C SER A 9 -16.05 2.88 -1.94
N ASP A 10 -14.74 3.03 -2.18
CA ASP A 10 -14.01 4.31 -2.23
C ASP A 10 -13.71 4.82 -3.66
N GLU A 11 -14.44 4.36 -4.69
CA GLU A 11 -14.22 4.70 -6.11
C GLU A 11 -12.82 4.31 -6.65
N SER A 12 -12.00 3.60 -5.86
CA SER A 12 -10.68 3.15 -6.27
C SER A 12 -10.78 1.92 -7.17
N ALA A 13 -10.00 1.92 -8.27
CA ALA A 13 -9.85 0.74 -9.11
C ALA A 13 -9.29 -0.44 -8.32
N GLN A 14 -9.80 -1.65 -8.58
CA GLN A 14 -9.31 -2.88 -7.96
C GLN A 14 -7.96 -3.30 -8.56
N LEU A 15 -6.89 -2.59 -8.15
CA LEU A 15 -5.53 -2.80 -8.67
C LEU A 15 -5.01 -4.21 -8.43
N SER A 16 -5.41 -4.86 -7.34
CA SER A 16 -5.02 -6.24 -7.03
C SER A 16 -5.62 -7.27 -7.98
N GLN A 17 -6.66 -6.91 -8.75
CA GLN A 17 -7.29 -7.77 -9.74
C GLN A 17 -6.72 -7.54 -11.16
N ILE A 18 -5.87 -6.53 -11.33
CA ILE A 18 -5.19 -6.26 -12.59
C ILE A 18 -3.93 -7.13 -12.65
N GLU A 19 -3.95 -8.11 -13.55
CA GLU A 19 -2.83 -9.03 -13.86
C GLU A 19 -1.70 -8.30 -14.62
N THR A 20 -1.08 -7.34 -13.94
CA THR A 20 -0.05 -6.43 -14.48
C THR A 20 1.17 -7.22 -14.98
N GLU A 21 1.50 -8.32 -14.32
CA GLU A 21 2.56 -9.23 -14.70
C GLU A 21 2.31 -9.88 -16.07
N LYS A 22 1.05 -10.18 -16.41
CA LYS A 22 0.69 -10.73 -17.72
C LYS A 22 0.72 -9.65 -18.80
N LEU A 23 0.32 -8.42 -18.45
CA LEU A 23 0.46 -7.27 -19.35
C LEU A 23 1.93 -7.01 -19.70
N LEU A 24 2.82 -6.97 -18.70
CA LEU A 24 4.26 -6.79 -18.91
C LEU A 24 4.85 -7.92 -19.75
N ARG A 25 4.49 -9.18 -19.47
CA ARG A 25 4.89 -10.32 -20.31
C ARG A 25 4.51 -10.09 -21.77
N HIS A 26 3.27 -9.68 -22.03
CA HIS A 26 2.79 -9.47 -23.39
C HIS A 26 3.54 -8.34 -24.11
N LEU A 27 3.77 -7.21 -23.44
CA LEU A 27 4.52 -6.08 -24.01
C LEU A 27 5.97 -6.46 -24.34
N VAL A 28 6.63 -7.21 -23.46
CA VAL A 28 7.99 -7.71 -23.70
C VAL A 28 8.01 -8.72 -24.85
N GLU A 29 7.01 -9.60 -24.94
CA GLU A 29 6.91 -10.55 -26.06
C GLU A 29 6.76 -9.83 -27.41
N VAL A 30 5.93 -8.78 -27.48
CA VAL A 30 5.79 -7.95 -28.69
C VAL A 30 7.12 -7.29 -29.07
N GLU A 31 7.83 -6.72 -28.11
CA GLU A 31 9.12 -6.05 -28.33
C GLU A 31 10.21 -7.05 -28.75
N MET A 32 10.27 -8.22 -28.13
CA MET A 32 11.23 -9.28 -28.50
C MET A 32 10.98 -9.82 -29.91
N ASN A 33 9.70 -9.98 -30.30
CA ASN A 33 9.33 -10.38 -31.66
C ASN A 33 9.69 -9.31 -32.70
N LYS A 34 9.59 -8.02 -32.35
CA LYS A 34 10.05 -6.92 -33.20
C LYS A 34 11.56 -7.00 -33.43
N ARG A 35 12.37 -7.11 -32.38
CA ARG A 35 13.85 -7.19 -32.48
C ARG A 35 14.35 -8.44 -33.20
N THR A 36 13.63 -9.56 -33.06
CA THR A 36 13.94 -10.80 -33.79
C THR A 36 13.72 -10.59 -35.29
N ARG A 37 12.65 -9.91 -35.70
CA ARG A 37 12.38 -9.57 -37.12
C ARG A 37 13.38 -8.59 -37.70
N GLU A 38 13.82 -7.62 -36.91
CA GLU A 38 14.85 -6.65 -37.30
C GLU A 38 16.27 -7.24 -37.31
N GLY A 39 16.43 -8.50 -36.90
CA GLY A 39 17.73 -9.18 -36.85
C GLY A 39 18.67 -8.70 -35.73
N THR A 40 18.21 -7.79 -34.87
CA THR A 40 18.97 -7.23 -33.74
C THR A 40 19.02 -8.17 -32.54
N TYR A 41 18.13 -9.17 -32.47
CA TYR A 41 18.12 -10.20 -31.44
C TYR A 41 18.27 -11.61 -32.03
N LYS A 42 19.32 -12.33 -31.60
CA LYS A 42 19.64 -13.71 -32.03
C LYS A 42 19.48 -14.75 -30.90
N GLY A 43 18.90 -14.34 -29.77
CA GLY A 43 18.74 -15.21 -28.62
C GLY A 43 17.58 -16.19 -28.75
N LYS A 44 17.39 -17.04 -27.74
CA LYS A 44 16.26 -17.96 -27.67
C LYS A 44 14.93 -17.22 -27.57
N LYS A 45 13.85 -17.89 -27.98
CA LYS A 45 12.47 -17.38 -27.85
C LYS A 45 12.20 -17.00 -26.40
N PHE A 46 11.66 -15.80 -26.20
CA PHE A 46 11.26 -15.31 -24.89
C PHE A 46 10.17 -16.22 -24.28
N ASN A 47 10.40 -16.66 -23.05
CA ASN A 47 9.43 -17.44 -22.27
C ASN A 47 9.47 -16.94 -20.83
N ALA A 48 8.38 -16.33 -20.37
CA ALA A 48 8.26 -15.79 -19.02
C ALA A 48 7.15 -16.49 -18.24
N ILE A 49 7.46 -16.86 -17.00
CA ILE A 49 6.50 -17.41 -16.04
C ILE A 49 6.08 -16.27 -15.12
N CYS A 50 4.78 -16.03 -15.03
CA CYS A 50 4.20 -15.01 -14.18
C CYS A 50 3.76 -15.64 -12.86
N HIS A 51 4.16 -15.05 -11.74
CA HIS A 51 3.73 -15.46 -10.41
C HIS A 51 3.04 -14.29 -9.69
N PHE A 52 1.93 -14.56 -9.03
CA PHE A 52 1.23 -13.60 -8.20
C PHE A 52 1.19 -14.11 -6.76
N PHE A 53 1.94 -13.44 -5.88
CA PHE A 53 1.99 -13.76 -4.44
C PHE A 53 1.41 -12.59 -3.66
N GLY A 54 0.19 -12.75 -3.13
CA GLY A 54 -0.45 -11.72 -2.31
C GLY A 54 -1.32 -12.31 -1.22
N TYR A 55 -2.33 -13.10 -1.60
CA TYR A 55 -3.31 -13.64 -0.66
C TYR A 55 -2.67 -14.58 0.39
N GLN A 56 -1.74 -15.42 -0.05
CA GLN A 56 -1.06 -16.39 0.82
C GLN A 56 -0.26 -15.73 1.95
N ALA A 57 0.26 -14.52 1.74
CA ALA A 57 1.06 -13.82 2.74
C ALA A 57 0.20 -13.24 3.88
N ARG A 58 -1.08 -12.91 3.63
CA ARG A 58 -1.95 -12.27 4.63
C ARG A 58 -2.38 -13.19 5.78
N GLY A 59 -2.42 -14.50 5.55
CA GLY A 59 -2.75 -15.51 6.56
C GLY A 59 -1.53 -16.23 7.12
N SER A 60 -0.32 -15.73 6.85
CA SER A 60 0.91 -16.35 7.35
C SER A 60 1.12 -16.08 8.84
N LEU A 61 1.94 -16.90 9.51
CA LEU A 61 2.30 -16.67 10.90
C LEU A 61 3.09 -15.36 11.03
N PRO A 62 2.75 -14.50 12.00
CA PRO A 62 3.47 -13.25 12.21
C PRO A 62 4.92 -13.51 12.61
N SER A 63 5.82 -12.62 12.18
CA SER A 63 7.21 -12.66 12.64
C SER A 63 7.30 -12.27 14.11
N LYS A 64 8.43 -12.56 14.77
CA LYS A 64 8.69 -12.07 16.14
C LYS A 64 8.53 -10.54 16.22
N PHE A 65 8.96 -9.82 15.19
CA PHE A 65 8.80 -8.37 15.12
C PHE A 65 7.33 -7.96 15.12
N ASP A 66 6.49 -8.58 14.28
CA ASP A 66 5.06 -8.27 14.19
C ASP A 66 4.32 -8.58 15.49
N CYS A 67 4.70 -9.69 16.16
CA CYS A 67 4.16 -10.05 17.48
C CYS A 67 4.51 -8.99 18.54
N ASP A 68 5.80 -8.65 18.66
CA ASP A 68 6.28 -7.67 19.65
C ASP A 68 5.65 -6.29 19.36
N TYR A 69 5.56 -5.90 18.08
CA TYR A 69 4.96 -4.64 17.63
C TYR A 69 3.46 -4.55 17.93
N ALA A 70 2.68 -5.56 17.55
CA ALA A 70 1.24 -5.59 17.82
C ALA A 70 0.93 -5.60 19.33
N TYR A 71 1.74 -6.32 20.11
CA TYR A 71 1.62 -6.35 21.56
C TYR A 71 1.85 -4.96 22.17
N VAL A 72 2.93 -4.27 21.78
CA VAL A 72 3.24 -2.92 22.25
C VAL A 72 2.15 -1.92 21.85
N LEU A 73 1.63 -1.98 20.62
CA LEU A 73 0.52 -1.13 20.19
C LEU A 73 -0.73 -1.32 21.05
N GLY A 74 -1.08 -2.56 21.38
CA GLY A 74 -2.20 -2.85 22.28
C GLY A 74 -2.01 -2.24 23.68
N HIS A 75 -0.80 -2.33 24.23
CA HIS A 75 -0.45 -1.69 25.50
C HIS A 75 -0.55 -0.16 25.46
N ILE A 76 -0.11 0.46 24.36
CA ILE A 76 -0.25 1.90 24.17
C ILE A 76 -1.72 2.30 24.14
N CYS A 77 -2.56 1.57 23.39
CA CYS A 77 -4.01 1.82 23.36
C CYS A 77 -4.64 1.72 24.75
N TYR A 78 -4.23 0.76 25.57
CA TYR A 78 -4.67 0.65 26.95
C TYR A 78 -4.31 1.90 27.77
N HIS A 79 -3.07 2.40 27.65
CA HIS A 79 -2.64 3.62 28.33
C HIS A 79 -3.38 4.88 27.85
N ILE A 80 -3.65 5.01 26.54
CA ILE A 80 -4.45 6.10 25.97
C ILE A 80 -5.86 6.09 26.59
N LEU A 81 -6.48 4.91 26.66
CA LEU A 81 -7.81 4.73 27.26
C LEU A 81 -7.81 5.05 28.76
N ALA A 82 -6.81 4.56 29.50
CA ALA A 82 -6.67 4.81 30.94
C ALA A 82 -6.44 6.31 31.24
N ALA A 83 -5.83 7.06 30.32
CA ALA A 83 -5.68 8.51 30.40
C ALA A 83 -6.95 9.28 30.00
N GLY A 84 -8.03 8.61 29.57
CA GLY A 84 -9.28 9.24 29.13
C GLY A 84 -9.18 9.96 27.79
N LEU A 85 -8.17 9.66 26.97
CA LEU A 85 -7.93 10.31 25.69
C LEU A 85 -8.67 9.58 24.56
N ASN A 86 -9.25 10.33 23.61
CA ASN A 86 -9.95 9.79 22.44
C ASN A 86 -9.42 10.39 21.13
N GLY A 87 -9.66 9.71 20.01
CA GLY A 87 -9.23 10.20 18.69
C GLY A 87 -7.70 10.20 18.47
N TYR A 88 -6.96 9.43 19.27
CA TYR A 88 -5.52 9.20 19.11
C TYR A 88 -5.25 7.83 18.48
N MET A 89 -4.22 7.77 17.65
CA MET A 89 -3.64 6.54 17.13
C MET A 89 -2.39 6.18 17.93
N ALA A 90 -2.26 4.92 18.35
CA ALA A 90 -1.04 4.42 18.98
C ALA A 90 0.12 4.43 17.97
N THR A 91 1.27 4.95 18.39
CA THR A 91 2.46 5.04 17.52
C THR A 91 3.69 4.51 18.26
N VAL A 92 4.57 3.85 17.51
CA VAL A 92 5.89 3.42 18.00
C VAL A 92 6.94 3.91 17.02
N THR A 93 7.96 4.56 17.54
CA THR A 93 9.12 5.01 16.76
C THR A 93 10.37 4.24 17.17
N ASN A 94 11.43 4.37 16.38
CA ASN A 94 12.70 3.67 16.60
C ASN A 94 12.66 2.15 16.36
N LEU A 95 11.76 1.68 15.49
CA LEU A 95 11.50 0.24 15.21
C LEU A 95 12.71 -0.54 14.65
N LYS A 96 13.70 0.15 14.09
CA LYS A 96 14.96 -0.47 13.61
C LYS A 96 15.85 -0.97 14.75
N HIS A 97 15.68 -0.43 15.95
CA HIS A 97 16.46 -0.81 17.13
C HIS A 97 15.78 -1.95 17.90
N PRO A 98 16.51 -2.64 18.80
CA PRO A 98 15.89 -3.63 19.69
C PRO A 98 14.72 -3.03 20.48
N VAL A 99 13.76 -3.89 20.85
CA VAL A 99 12.48 -3.52 21.47
C VAL A 99 12.64 -2.60 22.69
N ASN A 100 13.70 -2.77 23.46
CA ASN A 100 14.02 -1.93 24.63
C ASN A 100 14.33 -0.46 24.30
N LYS A 101 14.62 -0.14 23.04
CA LYS A 101 14.87 1.23 22.56
C LYS A 101 13.67 1.82 21.83
N TRP A 102 12.56 1.09 21.72
CA TRP A 102 11.35 1.60 21.09
C TRP A 102 10.75 2.72 21.93
N ARG A 103 10.23 3.74 21.23
CA ARG A 103 9.57 4.87 21.87
C ARG A 103 8.09 4.83 21.56
N CYS A 104 7.29 4.64 22.60
CA CYS A 104 5.84 4.57 22.54
C CYS A 104 5.24 5.99 22.59
N GLY A 105 4.18 6.22 21.83
CA GLY A 105 3.49 7.50 21.78
C GLY A 105 2.07 7.38 21.25
N ALA A 106 1.41 8.53 21.14
CA ALA A 106 0.07 8.65 20.61
C ALA A 106 0.00 9.89 19.71
N THR A 107 -0.61 9.78 18.53
CA THR A 107 -0.79 10.91 17.62
C THR A 107 -2.27 11.15 17.35
N PRO A 108 -2.76 12.40 17.47
CA PRO A 108 -4.15 12.70 17.15
C PRO A 108 -4.44 12.40 15.67
N ILE A 109 -5.55 11.71 15.40
CA ILE A 109 -5.93 11.29 14.05
C ILE A 109 -6.06 12.50 13.11
N THR A 110 -6.55 13.62 13.63
CA THR A 110 -6.70 14.88 12.88
C THR A 110 -5.39 15.41 12.32
N ALA A 111 -4.26 15.20 13.01
CA ALA A 111 -2.94 15.60 12.53
C ALA A 111 -2.46 14.76 11.34
N MET A 112 -3.07 13.60 11.09
CA MET A 112 -2.80 12.74 9.93
C MET A 112 -3.84 12.92 8.82
N MET A 113 -4.80 13.83 8.95
CA MET A 113 -5.83 14.05 7.93
C MET A 113 -5.42 15.16 6.98
N THR A 114 -5.62 14.93 5.69
CA THR A 114 -5.45 15.95 4.64
C THR A 114 -6.69 15.96 3.74
N VAL A 115 -7.09 17.13 3.27
CA VAL A 115 -8.21 17.25 2.33
C VAL A 115 -7.70 17.05 0.91
N LYS A 116 -8.03 15.92 0.28
CA LYS A 116 -7.77 15.71 -1.15
C LYS A 116 -8.84 16.46 -1.94
N ARG A 117 -8.38 17.36 -2.83
CA ARG A 117 -9.25 18.07 -3.77
C ARG A 117 -9.28 17.31 -5.09
N TYR A 118 -10.46 16.83 -5.47
CA TYR A 118 -10.69 16.30 -6.80
C TYR A 118 -11.32 17.41 -7.67
N SER A 119 -10.63 17.83 -8.72
CA SER A 119 -11.20 18.72 -9.73
C SER A 119 -11.81 17.85 -10.84
N ARG A 120 -13.14 17.82 -10.93
CA ARG A 120 -13.85 17.18 -12.04
C ARG A 120 -14.00 18.20 -13.18
N GLY A 121 -12.90 18.45 -13.91
CA GLY A 121 -12.90 19.28 -15.11
C GLY A 121 -13.10 20.79 -14.89
N PRO A 122 -13.06 21.60 -15.97
CA PRO A 122 -13.23 23.05 -15.89
C PRO A 122 -14.68 23.39 -15.53
N GLY A 123 -14.91 23.91 -14.32
CA GLY A 123 -16.21 24.41 -13.85
C GLY A 123 -16.82 23.66 -12.65
N ALA A 124 -16.25 22.53 -12.20
CA ALA A 124 -16.75 21.82 -11.02
C ALA A 124 -16.24 22.42 -9.70
N THR A 125 -17.13 22.53 -8.71
CA THR A 125 -16.76 22.88 -7.34
C THR A 125 -15.85 21.78 -6.76
N PRO A 126 -14.68 22.13 -6.20
CA PRO A 126 -13.79 21.13 -5.62
C PRO A 126 -14.49 20.46 -4.43
N THR A 127 -14.81 19.18 -4.55
CA THR A 127 -15.31 18.40 -3.42
C THR A 127 -14.09 17.86 -2.66
N GLY A 128 -13.90 18.33 -1.42
CA GLY A 128 -12.82 17.87 -0.56
C GLY A 128 -13.22 16.57 0.15
N LYS A 129 -12.53 15.46 -0.12
CA LYS A 129 -12.67 14.23 0.68
C LYS A 129 -11.50 14.18 1.69
N PRO A 130 -11.76 13.97 3.00
CA PRO A 130 -10.69 13.76 3.96
C PRO A 130 -9.98 12.45 3.63
N ALA A 131 -8.65 12.47 3.63
CA ALA A 131 -7.80 11.31 3.40
C ALA A 131 -6.72 11.24 4.48
N LEU A 132 -6.40 10.04 4.94
CA LEU A 132 -5.29 9.84 5.86
C LEU A 132 -3.97 9.97 5.08
N CYS A 133 -3.08 10.86 5.53
CA CYS A 133 -1.75 11.05 4.99
C CYS A 133 -0.72 10.54 6.00
N ILE A 134 -0.26 9.31 5.82
CA ILE A 134 0.67 8.62 6.74
C ILE A 134 2.07 9.28 6.70
N LEU A 135 2.34 10.17 5.74
CA LEU A 135 3.65 10.80 5.54
C LEU A 135 3.94 12.00 6.46
N GLN A 136 2.97 12.49 7.25
CA GLN A 136 3.18 13.68 8.10
C GLN A 136 3.83 13.40 9.47
N GLN A 137 4.18 12.15 9.80
CA GLN A 137 4.75 11.78 11.11
C GLN A 137 6.27 11.59 11.14
N LEU A 138 6.99 11.89 10.05
CA LEU A 138 8.44 11.63 9.93
C LEU A 138 9.35 12.84 10.19
N THR A 139 8.84 13.93 10.76
CA THR A 139 9.63 15.10 11.18
C THR A 139 9.45 15.39 12.65
#